data_AF-A0A9P5YHA0-F1
#
_entry.id   AF-A0A9P5YHA0-F1
#
_cell.length_a   1.000
_cell.length_b   1.000
_cell.length_c   1.000
_cell.angle_alpha   90.00
_cell.angle_beta   90.00
_cell.angle_gamma   90.00
#
_symmetry.space_group_name_H-M   'P 1'
#
loop_
_entity.id
_entity.type
_entity.pdbx_description
1 polymer ?
#
loop_
_entity_poly.entity_id
_entity_poly.type
_entity_poly.pdbx_seq_one_letter_code
_entity_poly.pdbx_strand_id
1 'polypeptide(L)'
;MMEEREKNAKHVVETIEREWAEVGEKAERREAALRDEVERERKGREIAEKRAEQMEGVLDRMGRGELPILSRGTPGTPLRTPGTQDMMTDGIIGLSPTVAMASKAQRSGKTFTEVYADYVRLQDEYARKSAEYDHMDRTLSAVLAQIEERAPILSQQRIEYERLQSEASQLAAQLAQALADRDHQSNLAQDNAQKLSKSIRENELLQKQLADLGRQVQSLLREISRRDDPTIPSDEDLENVPVAPAEDTETIITNNLVLFKSISGLQEQNQKLLKIVRELGKKMESEEKDYKEAMEKEQGEAVREAHEAIQDLAAQLERQKKSSDGVIQAYMKERDALRAMLARAERAGAISGASSNHISEHILVGTTQTDTARELAEIQSQFEAYRVEMGIDSGKLREDLAGAQREIGQLGASLAKTNARYEFLNGRVLQLVTTLLYSTLL
;
A
#
# COMPACT_ATOMS: atom_id res chain seq x y z
N MET A 1 -46.82 2.37 -4.62
CA MET A 1 -45.54 3.03 -4.25
C MET A 1 -44.69 2.23 -3.26
N MET A 2 -45.05 2.03 -1.99
CA MET A 2 -44.22 1.24 -1.04
C MET A 2 -44.21 -0.26 -1.39
N GLU A 3 -45.38 -0.84 -1.68
CA GLU A 3 -45.48 -2.26 -2.06
C GLU A 3 -44.77 -2.61 -3.37
N GLU A 4 -44.74 -1.70 -4.34
CA GLU A 4 -44.02 -1.89 -5.61
C GLU A 4 -42.50 -1.83 -5.41
N ARG A 5 -42.03 -0.97 -4.50
CA ARG A 5 -40.61 -0.91 -4.13
C ARG A 5 -40.17 -2.18 -3.40
N GLU A 6 -41.03 -2.72 -2.54
CA GLU A 6 -40.75 -3.98 -1.84
C GLU A 6 -40.74 -5.19 -2.78
N LYS A 7 -41.67 -5.24 -3.75
CA LYS A 7 -41.68 -6.26 -4.81
C LYS A 7 -40.42 -6.19 -5.69
N ASN A 8 -40.01 -4.98 -6.07
CA ASN A 8 -38.79 -4.79 -6.86
C ASN A 8 -37.53 -5.18 -6.07
N ALA A 9 -37.47 -4.85 -4.78
CA ALA A 9 -36.36 -5.26 -3.92
C ALA A 9 -36.28 -6.79 -3.77
N LYS A 10 -37.42 -7.47 -3.56
CA LYS A 10 -37.50 -8.94 -3.50
C LYS A 10 -37.06 -9.58 -4.81
N HIS A 11 -37.50 -9.07 -5.95
CA HIS A 11 -37.09 -9.57 -7.26
C HIS A 11 -35.58 -9.42 -7.50
N VAL A 12 -34.99 -8.29 -7.08
CA VAL A 12 -33.53 -8.08 -7.20
C VAL A 12 -32.78 -9.07 -6.30
N VAL A 13 -33.24 -9.28 -5.07
CA VAL A 13 -32.62 -10.27 -4.16
C VAL A 13 -32.73 -11.68 -4.73
N GLU A 14 -33.90 -12.11 -5.19
CA GLU A 14 -34.08 -13.44 -5.81
C GLU A 14 -33.23 -13.64 -7.07
N THR A 15 -33.01 -12.57 -7.84
CA THR A 15 -32.15 -12.61 -9.03
C THR A 15 -30.69 -12.79 -8.62
N ILE A 16 -30.24 -12.02 -7.62
CA ILE A 16 -28.89 -12.12 -7.07
C ILE A 16 -28.67 -13.51 -6.47
N GLU A 17 -29.61 -14.03 -5.67
CA GLU A 17 -29.52 -15.38 -5.10
C GLU A 17 -29.39 -16.47 -6.18
N ARG A 18 -30.13 -16.34 -7.29
CA ARG A 18 -30.04 -17.26 -8.42
C ARG A 18 -28.69 -17.20 -9.12
N GLU A 19 -28.16 -15.99 -9.35
CA GLU A 19 -26.84 -15.79 -9.95
C GLU A 19 -25.73 -16.33 -9.04
N TRP A 20 -25.82 -16.14 -7.72
CA TRP A 20 -24.87 -16.71 -6.76
C TRP A 20 -24.93 -18.24 -6.73
N ALA A 21 -26.13 -18.82 -6.78
CA ALA A 21 -26.29 -20.27 -6.85
C ALA A 21 -25.68 -20.85 -8.14
N GLU A 22 -25.88 -20.19 -9.29
CA GLU A 22 -25.31 -20.62 -10.57
C GLU A 22 -23.78 -20.49 -10.60
N VAL A 23 -23.22 -19.42 -10.01
CA VAL A 23 -21.77 -19.25 -9.87
C VAL A 23 -21.20 -20.32 -8.93
N GLY A 24 -21.88 -20.62 -7.82
CA GLY A 24 -21.50 -21.70 -6.90
C GLY A 24 -21.46 -23.06 -7.59
N GLU A 25 -22.51 -23.40 -8.35
CA GLU A 25 -22.58 -24.67 -9.07
C GLU A 25 -21.52 -24.76 -10.19
N LYS A 26 -21.19 -23.65 -10.87
CA LYS A 26 -20.09 -23.59 -11.84
C LYS A 26 -18.73 -23.73 -11.17
N ALA A 27 -18.55 -23.19 -9.96
CA ALA A 27 -17.30 -23.34 -9.21
C ALA A 27 -17.12 -24.79 -8.74
N GLU A 28 -18.17 -25.41 -8.20
CA GLU A 28 -18.16 -26.80 -7.76
C GLU A 28 -17.87 -27.77 -8.92
N ARG A 29 -18.48 -27.55 -10.09
CA ARG A 29 -18.18 -28.35 -11.29
C ARG A 29 -16.72 -28.22 -11.74
N ARG A 30 -16.14 -27.02 -11.67
CA ARG A 30 -14.72 -26.80 -12.02
C ARG A 30 -13.80 -27.48 -11.00
N GLU A 31 -14.12 -27.38 -9.72
CA GLU A 31 -13.35 -28.02 -8.66
C GLU A 31 -13.40 -29.55 -8.78
N ALA A 32 -14.59 -30.12 -9.05
CA ALA A 32 -14.75 -31.55 -9.31
C ALA A 32 -13.91 -31.99 -10.53
N ALA A 33 -13.97 -31.26 -11.64
CA ALA A 33 -13.17 -31.58 -12.82
C ALA A 33 -11.66 -31.53 -12.55
N LEU A 34 -11.19 -30.54 -11.77
CA LEU A 34 -9.78 -30.45 -11.36
C LEU A 34 -9.37 -31.59 -10.42
N ARG A 35 -10.24 -31.98 -9.47
CA ARG A 35 -10.00 -33.14 -8.60
C ARG A 35 -9.89 -34.43 -9.41
N ASP A 36 -10.77 -34.64 -10.39
CA ASP A 36 -10.72 -35.80 -11.27
C ASP A 36 -9.44 -35.84 -12.14
N GLU A 37 -8.97 -34.68 -12.61
CA GLU A 37 -7.69 -34.55 -13.34
C GLU A 37 -6.50 -34.91 -12.45
N VAL A 38 -6.47 -34.39 -11.22
CA VAL A 38 -5.43 -34.70 -10.24
C VAL A 38 -5.43 -36.19 -9.88
N GLU A 39 -6.60 -36.81 -9.73
CA GLU A 39 -6.68 -38.24 -9.50
C GLU A 39 -6.18 -39.07 -10.68
N ARG A 40 -6.49 -38.66 -11.92
CA ARG A 40 -5.99 -39.34 -13.14
C ARG A 40 -4.48 -39.23 -13.26
N GLU A 41 -3.93 -38.04 -13.02
CA GLU A 41 -2.48 -37.82 -12.95
C GLU A 41 -1.82 -38.65 -11.84
N ARG A 42 -2.42 -38.70 -10.65
CA ARG A 42 -1.92 -39.52 -9.53
C ARG A 42 -1.91 -41.00 -9.87
N LYS A 43 -3.01 -41.52 -10.45
CA LYS A 43 -3.09 -42.92 -10.91
C LYS A 43 -2.06 -43.21 -12.01
N GLY A 44 -1.86 -42.26 -12.94
CA GLY A 44 -0.83 -42.35 -13.97
C GLY A 44 0.59 -42.43 -13.39
N ARG A 45 0.90 -41.58 -12.42
CA ARG A 45 2.19 -41.59 -11.69
C ARG A 45 2.40 -42.88 -10.93
N GLU A 46 1.39 -43.38 -10.22
CA GLU A 46 1.50 -44.64 -9.48
C GLU A 46 1.77 -45.84 -10.41
N ILE A 47 1.16 -45.86 -11.61
CA ILE A 47 1.43 -46.91 -12.61
C ILE A 47 2.86 -46.76 -13.17
N ALA A 48 3.32 -45.54 -13.42
CA ALA A 48 4.66 -45.27 -13.90
C ALA A 48 5.73 -45.65 -12.85
N GLU A 49 5.46 -45.33 -11.58
CA GLU A 49 6.30 -45.68 -10.42
C GLU A 49 6.37 -47.20 -10.24
N LYS A 50 5.24 -47.91 -10.26
CA LYS A 50 5.23 -49.38 -10.23
C LYS A 50 6.00 -50.01 -11.40
N ARG A 51 5.94 -49.41 -12.60
CA ARG A 51 6.75 -49.86 -13.75
C ARG A 51 8.23 -49.56 -13.55
N ALA A 52 8.57 -48.41 -12.97
CA ALA A 52 9.94 -48.05 -12.64
C ALA A 52 10.53 -49.00 -11.59
N GLU A 53 9.79 -49.28 -10.52
CA GLU A 53 10.16 -50.28 -9.50
C GLU A 53 10.33 -51.68 -10.11
N GLN A 54 9.47 -52.09 -11.04
CA GLN A 54 9.64 -53.36 -11.77
C GLN A 54 10.91 -53.37 -12.62
N MET A 55 11.22 -52.27 -13.32
CA MET A 55 12.45 -52.16 -14.11
C MET A 55 13.70 -52.11 -13.23
N GLU A 56 13.67 -51.37 -12.13
CA GLU A 56 14.74 -51.32 -11.13
C GLU A 56 14.96 -52.71 -10.52
N GLY A 57 13.90 -53.43 -10.18
CA GLY A 57 13.99 -54.81 -9.70
C GLY A 57 14.51 -55.82 -10.74
N VAL A 58 14.36 -55.55 -12.04
CA VAL A 58 14.99 -56.34 -13.12
C VAL A 58 16.46 -55.97 -13.28
N LEU A 59 16.79 -54.67 -13.19
CA LEU A 59 18.17 -54.18 -13.24
C LEU A 59 18.98 -54.64 -12.04
N ASP A 60 18.40 -54.68 -10.84
CA ASP A 60 19.02 -55.22 -9.62
C ASP A 60 19.29 -56.71 -9.73
N ARG A 61 18.37 -57.48 -10.33
CA ARG A 61 18.59 -58.91 -10.63
C ARG A 61 19.70 -59.10 -11.67
N MET A 62 19.75 -58.24 -12.69
CA MET A 62 20.80 -58.25 -13.71
C MET A 62 22.16 -57.83 -13.14
N GLY A 63 22.19 -56.85 -12.23
CA GLY A 63 23.39 -56.36 -11.53
C GLY A 63 23.94 -57.37 -10.51
N ARG A 64 23.10 -58.27 -9.98
CA ARG A 64 23.51 -59.42 -9.15
C ARG A 64 24.00 -60.62 -9.95
N GLY A 65 24.04 -60.54 -11.28
CA GLY A 65 24.59 -61.58 -12.16
C GLY A 65 23.63 -62.73 -12.49
N GLU A 66 22.34 -62.60 -12.19
CA GLU A 66 21.31 -63.56 -12.65
C GLU A 66 20.82 -63.16 -14.05
N LEU A 67 21.50 -63.68 -15.07
CA LEU A 67 21.03 -63.63 -16.45
C LEU A 67 19.69 -64.39 -16.56
N PRO A 68 18.64 -63.80 -17.17
CA PRO A 68 17.49 -64.57 -17.63
C PRO A 68 17.97 -65.49 -18.76
N ILE A 69 18.33 -66.72 -18.41
CA ILE A 69 18.51 -67.79 -19.38
C ILE A 69 17.16 -67.95 -20.09
N LEU A 70 17.13 -67.71 -21.40
CA LEU A 70 16.01 -68.04 -22.26
C LEU A 70 15.68 -69.53 -22.08
N SER A 71 14.66 -69.80 -21.28
CA SER A 71 14.08 -71.13 -21.13
C SER A 71 13.20 -71.42 -22.35
N ARG A 72 13.82 -72.06 -23.34
CA ARG A 72 13.33 -73.22 -24.10
C ARG A 72 11.80 -73.42 -24.16
N GLY A 73 11.22 -73.23 -25.35
CA GLY A 73 9.87 -73.74 -25.65
C GLY A 73 9.34 -73.44 -27.06
N THR A 74 9.54 -74.39 -27.98
CA THR A 74 8.70 -74.70 -29.18
C THR A 74 8.90 -73.86 -30.48
N PRO A 75 8.45 -74.32 -31.67
CA PRO A 75 9.17 -75.31 -32.50
C PRO A 75 9.21 -75.00 -34.03
N GLY A 76 10.30 -75.44 -34.68
CA GLY A 76 10.27 -76.11 -35.99
C GLY A 76 9.87 -75.35 -37.27
N THR A 77 10.85 -75.14 -38.15
CA THR A 77 10.75 -75.48 -39.59
C THR A 77 12.11 -76.00 -40.09
N PRO A 78 12.19 -77.18 -40.74
CA PRO A 78 13.45 -77.80 -41.18
C PRO A 78 13.78 -77.54 -42.66
N LEU A 79 15.08 -77.50 -42.96
CA LEU A 79 15.82 -78.30 -43.97
C LEU A 79 15.30 -78.43 -45.43
N ARG A 80 16.17 -78.07 -46.41
CA ARG A 80 16.66 -78.83 -47.62
C ARG A 80 17.37 -77.88 -48.61
N THR A 81 18.71 -77.87 -48.80
CA THR A 81 19.61 -78.70 -49.68
C THR A 81 19.28 -78.72 -51.18
N PRO A 82 20.22 -79.00 -52.15
CA PRO A 82 21.71 -79.14 -52.06
C PRO A 82 22.53 -78.65 -53.30
N GLY A 83 23.87 -78.67 -53.16
CA GLY A 83 24.85 -78.95 -54.24
C GLY A 83 25.46 -77.70 -54.90
N THR A 84 26.77 -77.51 -54.98
CA THR A 84 27.78 -78.44 -55.53
C THR A 84 29.17 -78.07 -55.02
N GLN A 85 30.02 -79.09 -54.95
CA GLN A 85 31.41 -79.14 -54.51
C GLN A 85 32.32 -78.14 -55.22
N ASP A 86 33.31 -77.59 -54.50
CA ASP A 86 34.69 -77.83 -54.92
C ASP A 86 35.66 -77.80 -53.72
N MET A 87 36.27 -78.95 -53.48
CA MET A 87 37.31 -79.15 -52.48
C MET A 87 38.66 -78.94 -53.14
N MET A 88 39.20 -77.73 -53.13
CA MET A 88 40.65 -77.47 -53.10
C MET A 88 40.87 -76.03 -52.62
N THR A 89 41.82 -75.82 -51.70
CA THR A 89 42.38 -74.54 -51.18
C THR A 89 42.19 -74.21 -49.69
N ASP A 90 42.17 -75.22 -48.82
CA ASP A 90 42.23 -75.03 -47.36
C ASP A 90 43.67 -75.20 -46.82
N GLY A 91 44.49 -74.14 -46.89
CA GLY A 91 45.87 -74.22 -46.40
C GLY A 91 46.62 -72.93 -46.09
N ILE A 92 46.08 -71.73 -46.36
CA ILE A 92 46.80 -70.45 -46.07
C ILE A 92 45.83 -69.33 -45.63
N ILE A 93 44.83 -69.61 -44.79
CA ILE A 93 43.85 -68.60 -44.31
C ILE A 93 43.70 -68.65 -42.78
N GLY A 94 44.84 -68.74 -42.08
CA GLY A 94 44.86 -68.95 -40.62
C GLY A 94 45.40 -67.80 -39.76
N LEU A 95 45.94 -66.71 -40.33
CA LEU A 95 46.61 -65.68 -39.54
C LEU A 95 46.11 -64.28 -39.93
N SER A 96 45.33 -63.66 -39.04
CA SER A 96 44.72 -62.32 -39.12
C SER A 96 43.54 -62.16 -40.10
N PRO A 97 42.34 -61.76 -39.62
CA PRO A 97 41.17 -61.44 -40.47
C PRO A 97 41.48 -60.46 -41.62
N THR A 98 42.44 -59.54 -41.44
CA THR A 98 42.88 -58.60 -42.47
C THR A 98 43.67 -59.29 -43.59
N VAL A 99 44.49 -60.30 -43.26
CA VAL A 99 45.27 -61.08 -44.24
C VAL A 99 44.40 -62.15 -44.92
N ALA A 100 43.39 -62.67 -44.21
CA ALA A 100 42.35 -63.52 -44.80
C ALA A 100 41.50 -62.77 -45.85
N MET A 101 41.19 -61.50 -45.59
CA MET A 101 40.53 -60.63 -46.58
C MET A 101 41.46 -60.29 -47.76
N ALA A 102 42.75 -60.04 -47.50
CA ALA A 102 43.73 -59.76 -48.55
C ALA A 102 44.03 -60.99 -49.45
N SER A 103 44.10 -62.20 -48.88
CA SER A 103 44.33 -63.44 -49.65
C SER A 103 43.11 -63.88 -50.47
N LYS A 104 41.88 -63.63 -49.99
CA LYS A 104 40.66 -63.79 -50.82
C LYS A 104 40.61 -62.78 -51.96
N ALA A 105 41.04 -61.54 -51.73
CA ALA A 105 41.16 -60.52 -52.77
C ALA A 105 42.25 -60.82 -53.83
N GLN A 106 43.26 -61.64 -53.49
CA GLN A 106 44.27 -62.11 -54.46
C GLN A 106 43.78 -63.31 -55.31
N ARG A 107 42.80 -64.10 -54.85
CA ARG A 107 42.22 -65.22 -55.62
C ARG A 107 41.05 -64.82 -56.52
N SER A 108 40.27 -63.79 -56.17
CA SER A 108 39.44 -63.08 -57.14
C SER A 108 40.30 -61.99 -57.75
N GLY A 109 40.95 -62.23 -58.88
CA GLY A 109 41.80 -61.24 -59.56
C GLY A 109 40.98 -60.04 -60.02
N LYS A 110 40.64 -59.15 -59.09
CA LYS A 110 40.03 -57.85 -59.41
C LYS A 110 41.05 -57.13 -60.25
N THR A 111 40.64 -56.77 -61.45
CA THR A 111 41.47 -55.94 -62.31
C THR A 111 41.82 -54.64 -61.57
N PHE A 112 42.98 -54.05 -61.83
CA PHE A 112 43.39 -52.77 -61.21
C PHE A 112 42.28 -51.70 -61.33
N THR A 113 41.55 -51.75 -62.45
CA THR A 113 40.35 -50.96 -62.73
C THR A 113 39.17 -51.21 -61.77
N GLU A 114 38.94 -52.45 -61.33
CA GLU A 114 37.89 -52.77 -60.34
C GLU A 114 38.25 -52.28 -58.95
N VAL A 115 39.51 -52.39 -58.53
CA VAL A 115 39.98 -51.85 -57.23
C VAL A 115 39.88 -50.32 -57.23
N TYR A 116 40.24 -49.67 -58.34
CA TYR A 116 40.07 -48.23 -58.50
C TYR A 116 38.58 -47.84 -58.50
N ALA A 117 37.71 -48.61 -59.15
CA ALA A 117 36.27 -48.36 -59.10
C ALA A 117 35.69 -48.50 -57.68
N ASP A 118 36.12 -49.50 -56.92
CA ASP A 118 35.73 -49.67 -55.51
C ASP A 118 36.29 -48.54 -54.63
N TYR A 119 37.52 -48.07 -54.88
CA TYR A 119 38.10 -46.91 -54.18
C TYR A 119 37.32 -45.63 -54.46
N VAL A 120 36.96 -45.36 -55.72
CA VAL A 120 36.11 -44.22 -56.09
C VAL A 120 34.74 -44.32 -55.43
N ARG A 121 34.10 -45.50 -55.42
CA ARG A 121 32.83 -45.71 -54.69
C ARG A 121 32.97 -45.46 -53.19
N LEU A 122 34.04 -45.93 -52.57
CA LEU A 122 34.29 -45.71 -51.14
C LEU A 122 34.54 -44.23 -50.85
N GLN A 123 35.25 -43.52 -51.74
CA GLN A 123 35.45 -42.09 -51.64
C GLN A 123 34.12 -41.32 -51.78
N ASP A 124 33.24 -41.74 -52.69
CA ASP A 124 31.90 -41.18 -52.85
C ASP A 124 31.02 -41.46 -51.62
N GLU A 125 31.05 -42.67 -51.06
CA GLU A 125 30.32 -43.03 -49.84
C GLU A 125 30.83 -42.26 -48.63
N TYR A 126 32.15 -42.11 -48.49
CA TYR A 126 32.76 -41.29 -47.46
C TYR A 126 32.38 -39.81 -47.60
N ALA A 127 32.38 -39.27 -48.82
CA ALA A 127 31.95 -37.90 -49.09
C ALA A 127 30.46 -37.70 -48.75
N ARG A 128 29.60 -38.66 -49.08
CA ARG A 128 28.18 -38.64 -48.69
C ARG A 128 28.01 -38.68 -47.17
N LYS A 129 28.75 -39.58 -46.48
CA LYS A 129 28.70 -39.67 -45.02
C LYS A 129 29.22 -38.39 -44.36
N SER A 130 30.30 -37.81 -44.85
CA SER A 130 30.81 -36.52 -44.36
C SER A 130 29.76 -35.41 -44.54
N ALA A 131 29.07 -35.36 -45.68
CA ALA A 131 28.01 -34.38 -45.91
C ALA A 131 26.80 -34.60 -44.99
N GLU A 132 26.44 -35.86 -44.68
CA GLU A 132 25.42 -36.20 -43.69
C GLU A 132 25.83 -35.77 -42.27
N TYR A 133 27.08 -36.03 -41.87
CA TYR A 133 27.63 -35.56 -40.59
C TYR A 133 27.59 -34.05 -40.49
N ASP A 134 28.05 -33.33 -41.52
CA ASP A 134 28.00 -31.87 -41.55
C ASP A 134 26.55 -31.35 -41.52
N HIS A 135 25.60 -32.06 -42.15
CA HIS A 135 24.20 -31.70 -42.08
C HIS A 135 23.64 -31.88 -40.66
N MET A 136 23.91 -33.02 -40.03
CA MET A 136 23.50 -33.28 -38.65
C MET A 136 24.11 -32.27 -37.68
N ASP A 137 25.41 -31.96 -37.82
CA ASP A 137 26.11 -31.00 -36.98
C ASP A 137 25.50 -29.60 -37.09
N ARG A 138 25.17 -29.15 -38.31
CA ARG A 138 24.44 -27.89 -38.54
C ARG A 138 23.06 -27.90 -37.89
N THR A 139 22.31 -29.01 -38.01
CA THR A 139 20.98 -29.10 -37.38
C THR A 139 21.04 -29.10 -35.85
N LEU A 140 22.00 -29.82 -35.25
CA LEU A 140 22.22 -29.83 -33.81
C LEU A 140 22.65 -28.45 -33.30
N SER A 141 23.57 -27.79 -34.01
CA SER A 141 23.98 -26.42 -33.71
C SER A 141 22.81 -25.44 -33.78
N ALA A 142 21.93 -25.59 -34.77
CA ALA A 142 20.72 -24.76 -34.88
C ALA A 142 19.73 -25.00 -33.72
N VAL A 143 19.54 -26.26 -33.31
CA VAL A 143 18.68 -26.59 -32.15
C VAL A 143 19.29 -26.05 -30.84
N LEU A 144 20.60 -26.18 -30.65
CA LEU A 144 21.29 -25.62 -29.49
C LEU A 144 21.13 -24.10 -29.43
N ALA A 145 21.34 -23.40 -30.53
CA ALA A 145 21.13 -21.95 -30.60
C ALA A 145 19.69 -21.54 -30.23
N GLN A 146 18.68 -22.30 -30.67
CA GLN A 146 17.29 -22.06 -30.30
C GLN A 146 17.03 -22.30 -28.81
N ILE A 147 17.64 -23.32 -28.22
CA ILE A 147 17.53 -23.60 -26.77
C ILE A 147 18.21 -22.48 -25.98
N GLU A 148 19.40 -22.05 -26.39
CA GLU A 148 20.14 -20.95 -25.77
C GLU A 148 19.39 -19.62 -25.84
N GLU A 149 18.69 -19.34 -26.95
CA GLU A 149 17.83 -18.15 -27.08
C GLU A 149 16.60 -18.22 -26.15
N ARG A 150 16.02 -19.41 -25.96
CA ARG A 150 14.79 -19.60 -25.15
C ARG A 150 15.06 -19.74 -23.66
N ALA A 151 16.23 -20.23 -23.27
CA ALA A 151 16.64 -20.40 -21.88
C ALA A 151 16.50 -19.12 -21.02
N PRO A 152 16.99 -17.93 -21.43
CA PRO A 152 16.83 -16.71 -20.65
C PRO A 152 15.37 -16.28 -20.50
N ILE A 153 14.56 -16.49 -21.54
CA ILE A 153 13.12 -16.15 -21.52
C ILE A 153 12.40 -17.01 -20.47
N LEU A 154 12.66 -18.32 -20.44
CA LEU A 154 12.08 -19.22 -19.43
C LEU A 154 12.56 -18.87 -18.01
N SER A 155 13.82 -18.47 -17.85
CA SER A 155 14.35 -18.01 -16.57
C SER A 155 13.65 -16.74 -16.08
N GLN A 156 13.47 -15.75 -16.96
CA GLN A 156 12.75 -14.52 -16.62
C GLN A 156 11.29 -14.79 -16.26
N GLN A 157 10.62 -15.66 -17.03
CA GLN A 157 9.25 -16.07 -16.72
C GLN A 157 9.15 -16.72 -15.34
N ARG A 158 10.08 -17.63 -14.98
CA ARG A 158 10.09 -18.24 -13.64
C ARG A 158 10.22 -17.20 -12.53
N ILE A 159 11.12 -16.23 -12.67
CA ILE A 159 11.30 -15.16 -11.69
C ILE A 159 10.02 -14.32 -11.56
N GLU A 160 9.37 -13.97 -12.67
CA GLU A 160 8.11 -13.23 -12.64
C GLU A 160 6.97 -14.04 -12.04
N TYR A 161 6.90 -15.35 -12.31
CA TYR A 161 5.91 -16.24 -11.69
C TYR A 161 6.12 -16.33 -10.18
N GLU A 162 7.35 -16.48 -9.70
CA GLU A 162 7.68 -16.49 -8.27
C GLU A 162 7.32 -15.15 -7.61
N ARG A 163 7.63 -14.03 -8.26
CA ARG A 163 7.25 -12.70 -7.80
C ARG A 163 5.73 -12.57 -7.69
N LEU A 164 4.99 -12.90 -8.74
CA LEU A 164 3.54 -12.80 -8.76
C LEU A 164 2.89 -13.74 -7.73
N GLN A 165 3.44 -14.94 -7.54
CA GLN A 165 2.98 -15.88 -6.52
C GLN A 165 3.20 -15.31 -5.12
N SER A 166 4.34 -14.67 -4.87
CA SER A 166 4.62 -14.01 -3.58
C SER A 166 3.64 -12.85 -3.33
N GLU A 167 3.38 -12.01 -4.32
CA GLU A 167 2.43 -10.90 -4.24
C GLU A 167 0.99 -11.40 -4.01
N ALA A 168 0.57 -12.43 -4.75
CA ALA A 168 -0.74 -13.05 -4.57
C ALA A 168 -0.91 -13.63 -3.15
N SER A 169 0.15 -14.25 -2.60
CA SER A 169 0.12 -14.77 -1.23
C SER A 169 0.02 -13.65 -0.18
N GLN A 170 0.72 -12.53 -0.39
CA GLN A 170 0.66 -11.36 0.49
C GLN A 170 -0.72 -10.71 0.45
N LEU A 171 -1.29 -10.53 -0.75
CA LEU A 171 -2.63 -9.99 -0.91
C LEU A 171 -3.70 -10.90 -0.28
N ALA A 172 -3.56 -12.22 -0.43
CA ALA A 172 -4.44 -13.18 0.22
C ALA A 172 -4.37 -13.09 1.76
N ALA A 173 -3.16 -12.94 2.32
CA ALA A 173 -2.98 -12.74 3.76
C ALA A 173 -3.59 -11.42 4.25
N GLN A 174 -3.40 -10.33 3.50
CA GLN A 174 -4.02 -9.03 3.79
C GLN A 174 -5.54 -9.10 3.74
N LEU A 175 -6.10 -9.80 2.75
CA LEU A 175 -7.55 -10.01 2.64
C LEU A 175 -8.07 -10.83 3.83
N ALA A 176 -7.39 -11.91 4.20
CA ALA A 176 -7.76 -12.72 5.36
C ALA A 176 -7.77 -11.90 6.66
N GLN A 177 -6.75 -11.06 6.86
CA GLN A 177 -6.69 -10.14 7.99
C GLN A 177 -7.86 -9.14 7.98
N ALA A 178 -8.13 -8.51 6.82
CA ALA A 178 -9.22 -7.55 6.69
C ALA A 178 -10.60 -8.18 6.94
N LEU A 179 -10.80 -9.44 6.54
CA LEU A 179 -12.02 -10.20 6.86
C LEU A 179 -12.12 -10.49 8.35
N ALA A 180 -11.03 -10.92 9.00
CA ALA A 180 -11.02 -11.17 10.44
C ALA A 180 -11.30 -9.90 11.24
N ASP A 181 -10.72 -8.77 10.85
CA ASP A 181 -10.97 -7.47 11.48
C ASP A 181 -12.42 -7.03 11.27
N ARG A 182 -12.97 -7.19 10.06
CA ARG A 182 -14.39 -6.92 9.78
C ARG A 182 -15.30 -7.74 10.69
N ASP A 183 -15.04 -9.04 10.80
CA ASP A 183 -15.87 -9.95 11.60
C ASP A 183 -15.77 -9.60 13.10
N HIS A 184 -14.57 -9.26 13.57
CA HIS A 184 -14.35 -8.76 14.92
C HIS A 184 -15.16 -7.48 15.19
N GLN A 185 -15.10 -6.49 14.29
CA GLN A 185 -15.87 -5.25 14.42
C GLN A 185 -17.38 -5.50 14.34
N SER A 186 -17.82 -6.42 13.49
CA SER A 186 -19.24 -6.80 13.39
C SER A 186 -19.75 -7.41 14.69
N ASN A 187 -18.98 -8.30 15.32
CA ASN A 187 -19.32 -8.88 16.61
C ASN A 187 -19.37 -7.82 17.72
N LEU A 188 -18.39 -6.92 17.77
CA LEU A 188 -18.39 -5.80 18.74
C LEU A 188 -19.61 -4.88 18.54
N ALA A 189 -19.97 -4.57 17.30
CA ALA A 189 -21.14 -3.77 16.99
C ALA A 189 -22.44 -4.47 17.45
N GLN A 190 -22.56 -5.77 17.22
CA GLN A 190 -23.70 -6.56 17.66
C GLN A 190 -23.80 -6.61 19.20
N ASP A 191 -22.69 -6.83 19.90
CA ASP A 191 -22.64 -6.83 21.36
C ASP A 191 -23.02 -5.47 21.94
N ASN A 192 -22.50 -4.39 21.35
CA ASN A 192 -22.85 -3.03 21.76
C ASN A 192 -24.32 -2.71 21.48
N ALA A 193 -24.88 -3.15 20.35
CA ALA A 193 -26.30 -2.99 20.05
C ALA A 193 -27.18 -3.75 21.07
N GLN A 194 -26.77 -4.96 21.48
CA GLN A 194 -27.48 -5.71 22.52
C GLN A 194 -27.39 -5.02 23.89
N LYS A 195 -26.21 -4.54 24.29
CA LYS A 195 -26.02 -3.79 25.54
C LYS A 195 -26.85 -2.50 25.54
N LEU A 196 -26.87 -1.77 24.43
CA LEU A 196 -27.70 -0.58 24.26
C LEU A 196 -29.18 -0.92 24.38
N SER A 197 -29.66 -1.97 23.71
CA SER A 197 -31.06 -2.40 23.80
C SER A 197 -31.47 -2.77 25.24
N LYS A 198 -30.59 -3.47 25.98
CA LYS A 198 -30.81 -3.77 27.41
C LYS A 198 -30.89 -2.48 28.25
N SER A 199 -29.94 -1.58 28.05
CA SER A 199 -29.89 -0.28 28.76
C SER A 199 -31.13 0.57 28.48
N ILE A 200 -31.61 0.62 27.23
CA ILE A 200 -32.85 1.33 26.87
C ILE A 200 -34.05 0.73 27.60
N ARG A 201 -34.21 -0.60 27.59
CA ARG A 201 -35.31 -1.28 28.30
C ARG A 201 -35.27 -1.04 29.80
N GLU A 202 -34.09 -1.07 30.40
CA GLU A 202 -33.90 -0.77 31.82
C GLU A 202 -34.23 0.70 32.12
N ASN A 203 -33.81 1.63 31.26
CA ASN A 203 -34.13 3.05 31.40
C ASN A 203 -35.64 3.30 31.30
N GLU A 204 -36.33 2.66 30.34
CA GLU A 204 -37.78 2.73 30.21
C GLU A 204 -38.49 2.19 31.46
N LEU A 205 -38.01 1.09 32.03
CA LEU A 205 -38.54 0.53 33.28
C LEU A 205 -38.34 1.50 34.45
N LEU A 206 -37.13 2.06 34.60
CA LEU A 206 -36.81 3.05 35.63
C LEU A 206 -37.66 4.32 35.48
N GLN A 207 -37.89 4.79 34.25
CA GLN A 207 -38.77 5.93 33.99
C GLN A 207 -40.21 5.65 34.40
N LYS A 208 -40.74 4.45 34.13
CA LYS A 208 -42.08 4.03 34.59
C LYS A 208 -42.14 3.98 36.11
N GLN A 209 -41.15 3.37 36.77
CA GLN A 209 -41.09 3.32 38.24
C GLN A 209 -41.00 4.72 38.88
N LEU A 210 -40.23 5.63 38.29
CA LEU A 210 -40.15 7.02 38.73
C LEU A 210 -41.47 7.77 38.53
N ALA A 211 -42.18 7.52 37.43
CA ALA A 211 -43.50 8.10 37.18
C ALA A 211 -44.53 7.59 38.19
N ASP A 212 -44.53 6.28 38.48
CA ASP A 212 -45.42 5.67 39.48
C ASP A 212 -45.13 6.19 40.88
N LEU A 213 -43.86 6.27 41.27
CA LEU A 213 -43.44 6.86 42.54
C LEU A 213 -43.84 8.34 42.61
N GLY A 214 -43.68 9.08 41.52
CA GLY A 214 -44.15 10.46 41.41
C GLY A 214 -45.66 10.58 41.67
N ARG A 215 -46.47 9.72 41.06
CA ARG A 215 -47.93 9.67 41.29
C ARG A 215 -48.28 9.31 42.73
N GLN A 216 -47.56 8.36 43.35
CA GLN A 216 -47.76 8.00 44.75
C GLN A 216 -47.46 9.18 45.68
N VAL A 217 -46.34 9.88 45.48
CA VAL A 217 -45.98 11.07 46.27
C VAL A 217 -47.02 12.17 46.08
N GLN A 218 -47.49 12.42 44.85
CA GLN A 218 -48.57 13.37 44.58
C GLN A 218 -49.85 12.99 45.34
N SER A 219 -50.26 11.72 45.32
CA SER A 219 -51.45 11.24 46.03
C SER A 219 -51.32 11.43 47.53
N LEU A 220 -50.18 11.04 48.11
CA LEU A 220 -49.91 11.18 49.54
C LEU A 220 -49.89 12.65 49.96
N LEU A 221 -49.26 13.54 49.18
CA LEU A 221 -49.24 14.96 49.48
C LEU A 221 -50.65 15.55 49.47
N ARG A 222 -51.46 15.18 48.47
CA ARG A 222 -52.88 15.60 48.37
C ARG A 222 -53.70 15.12 49.56
N GLU A 223 -53.52 13.87 49.99
CA GLU A 223 -54.22 13.31 51.16
C GLU A 223 -53.84 14.04 52.45
N ILE A 224 -52.55 14.35 52.65
CA ILE A 224 -52.08 15.13 53.80
C ILE A 224 -52.64 16.55 53.75
N SER A 225 -52.55 17.23 52.60
CA SER A 225 -53.08 18.59 52.44
C SER A 225 -54.58 18.67 52.72
N ARG A 226 -55.39 17.71 52.23
CA ARG A 226 -56.83 17.66 52.52
C ARG A 226 -57.16 17.31 53.97
N ARG A 227 -56.30 16.52 54.63
CA ARG A 227 -56.46 16.23 56.06
C ARG A 227 -56.27 17.49 56.90
N ASP A 228 -55.29 18.32 56.52
CA ASP A 228 -54.93 19.52 57.26
C ASP A 228 -55.85 20.72 56.90
N ASP A 229 -56.35 20.80 55.65
CA ASP A 229 -57.37 21.77 55.21
C ASP A 229 -58.40 21.13 54.24
N PRO A 230 -59.64 20.86 54.70
CA PRO A 230 -60.68 20.25 53.89
C PRO A 230 -61.24 21.12 52.75
N THR A 231 -60.90 22.42 52.70
CA THR A 231 -61.44 23.37 51.70
C THR A 231 -60.65 23.41 50.40
N ILE A 232 -59.52 22.69 50.32
CA ILE A 232 -58.65 22.65 49.15
C ILE A 232 -59.39 22.00 47.96
N PRO A 233 -59.51 22.69 46.80
CA PRO A 233 -60.18 22.18 45.60
C PRO A 233 -59.53 20.92 45.02
N SER A 234 -60.28 20.17 44.21
CA SER A 234 -59.73 19.01 43.50
C SER A 234 -58.87 19.45 42.30
N ASP A 235 -57.96 18.59 41.84
CA ASP A 235 -57.11 18.87 40.67
C ASP A 235 -57.94 19.07 39.39
N GLU A 236 -59.11 18.41 39.28
CA GLU A 236 -60.04 18.59 38.15
C GLU A 236 -60.64 20.00 38.14
N ASP A 237 -60.88 20.59 39.30
CA ASP A 237 -61.36 21.98 39.41
C ASP A 237 -60.26 23.00 39.09
N LEU A 238 -59.01 22.67 39.41
CA LEU A 238 -57.83 23.50 39.14
C LEU A 238 -57.40 23.48 37.66
N GLU A 239 -57.56 22.35 36.96
CA GLU A 239 -57.27 22.25 35.52
C GLU A 239 -58.21 23.13 34.67
N ASN A 240 -59.47 23.28 35.08
CA ASN A 240 -60.49 24.05 34.37
C ASN A 240 -60.32 25.57 34.44
N VAL A 241 -59.34 26.09 35.20
CA VAL A 241 -59.05 27.53 35.26
C VAL A 241 -58.38 27.98 33.95
N PRO A 242 -58.90 28.97 33.21
CA PRO A 242 -58.29 29.41 31.95
C PRO A 242 -56.87 29.97 32.16
N VAL A 243 -55.91 29.54 31.33
CA VAL A 243 -54.59 30.19 31.23
C VAL A 243 -54.68 31.31 30.20
N ALA A 244 -54.10 32.47 30.49
CA ALA A 244 -54.05 33.58 29.54
C ALA A 244 -53.30 33.16 28.25
N PRO A 245 -53.82 33.49 27.05
CA PRO A 245 -53.14 33.19 25.80
C PRO A 245 -51.77 33.87 25.77
N ALA A 246 -50.73 33.11 25.45
CA ALA A 246 -49.36 33.60 25.40
C ALA A 246 -49.05 34.15 24.00
N GLU A 247 -48.91 35.46 23.88
CA GLU A 247 -48.55 36.14 22.62
C GLU A 247 -47.05 36.42 22.51
N ASP A 248 -46.30 36.36 23.63
CA ASP A 248 -44.87 36.71 23.69
C ASP A 248 -44.00 35.58 24.29
N THR A 249 -42.76 35.47 23.84
CA THR A 249 -41.79 34.45 24.28
C THR A 249 -41.54 34.45 25.79
N GLU A 250 -41.48 35.63 26.43
CA GLU A 250 -41.36 35.72 27.89
C GLU A 250 -42.63 35.25 28.62
N THR A 251 -43.81 35.48 28.03
CA THR A 251 -45.07 34.96 28.58
C THR A 251 -45.19 33.45 28.40
N ILE A 252 -44.65 32.90 27.31
CA ILE A 252 -44.55 31.44 27.10
C ILE A 252 -43.62 30.81 28.14
N ILE A 253 -42.46 31.44 28.41
CA ILE A 253 -41.51 30.99 29.44
C ILE A 253 -42.19 31.03 30.81
N THR A 254 -42.83 32.14 31.16
CA THR A 254 -43.49 32.30 32.46
C THR A 254 -44.62 31.30 32.66
N ASN A 255 -45.47 31.10 31.64
CA ASN A 255 -46.60 30.17 31.71
C ASN A 255 -46.15 28.69 31.74
N ASN A 256 -45.04 28.32 31.09
CA ASN A 256 -44.60 26.92 31.01
C ASN A 256 -43.55 26.52 32.06
N LEU A 257 -42.83 27.48 32.65
CA LEU A 257 -41.70 27.20 33.54
C LEU A 257 -41.87 27.77 34.95
N VAL A 258 -42.79 28.71 35.18
CA VAL A 258 -42.96 29.39 36.49
C VAL A 258 -44.34 29.17 37.10
N LEU A 259 -45.41 29.26 36.30
CA LEU A 259 -46.78 29.17 36.81
C LEU A 259 -47.30 27.73 36.85
N PHE A 260 -47.69 27.24 38.02
CA PHE A 260 -48.31 25.92 38.22
C PHE A 260 -49.64 26.04 38.96
N LYS A 261 -50.59 25.17 38.65
CA LYS A 261 -51.93 25.15 39.27
C LYS A 261 -52.13 24.02 40.27
N SER A 262 -51.44 22.90 40.04
CA SER A 262 -51.53 21.68 40.83
C SER A 262 -50.14 21.20 41.24
N ILE A 263 -50.09 20.33 42.26
CA ILE A 263 -48.86 19.68 42.72
C ILE A 263 -48.24 18.83 41.60
N SER A 264 -49.07 18.22 40.74
CA SER A 264 -48.61 17.48 39.56
C SER A 264 -47.96 18.41 38.53
N GLY A 265 -48.60 19.54 38.21
CA GLY A 265 -48.05 20.55 37.31
C GLY A 265 -46.73 21.14 37.82
N LEU A 266 -46.62 21.40 39.12
CA LEU A 266 -45.38 21.85 39.75
C LEU A 266 -44.26 20.81 39.60
N GLN A 267 -44.57 19.54 39.85
CA GLN A 267 -43.58 18.47 39.74
C GLN A 267 -43.08 18.32 38.30
N GLU A 268 -43.96 18.36 37.30
CA GLU A 268 -43.57 18.28 35.89
C GLU A 268 -42.72 19.47 35.46
N GLN A 269 -43.08 20.69 35.89
CA GLN A 269 -42.29 21.89 35.59
C GLN A 269 -40.91 21.83 36.24
N ASN A 270 -40.82 21.39 37.49
CA ASN A 270 -39.55 21.24 38.18
C ASN A 270 -38.66 20.18 37.51
N GLN A 271 -39.25 19.04 37.08
CA GLN A 271 -38.52 18.03 36.31
C GLN A 271 -37.99 18.58 34.98
N LYS A 272 -38.81 19.34 34.23
CA LYS A 272 -38.39 19.99 32.97
C LYS A 272 -37.27 21.00 33.21
N LEU A 273 -37.42 21.87 34.22
CA LEU A 273 -36.41 22.85 34.60
C LEU A 273 -35.09 22.20 34.99
N LEU A 274 -35.12 21.21 35.89
CA LEU A 274 -33.91 20.49 36.28
C LEU A 274 -33.24 19.79 35.11
N LYS A 275 -34.02 19.25 34.17
CA LYS A 275 -33.48 18.67 32.94
C LYS A 275 -32.76 19.72 32.10
N ILE A 276 -33.41 20.84 31.81
CA ILE A 276 -32.82 21.95 31.02
C ILE A 276 -31.57 22.50 31.71
N VAL A 277 -31.61 22.74 33.02
CA VAL A 277 -30.47 23.27 33.77
C VAL A 277 -29.30 22.30 33.77
N ARG A 278 -29.56 20.99 33.94
CA ARG A 278 -28.49 19.96 33.86
C ARG A 278 -27.94 19.81 32.46
N GLU A 279 -28.78 19.88 31.43
CA GLU A 279 -28.35 19.83 30.02
C GLU A 279 -27.53 21.05 29.64
N LEU A 280 -27.96 22.25 30.05
CA LEU A 280 -27.22 23.49 29.86
C LEU A 280 -25.89 23.46 30.62
N GLY A 281 -25.89 23.00 31.87
CA GLY A 281 -24.66 22.85 32.67
C GLY A 281 -23.66 21.90 32.00
N LYS A 282 -24.12 20.75 31.51
CA LYS A 282 -23.28 19.82 30.75
C LYS A 282 -22.76 20.43 29.45
N LYS A 283 -23.58 21.17 28.72
CA LYS A 283 -23.19 21.82 27.48
C LYS A 283 -22.11 22.88 27.73
N MET A 284 -22.28 23.70 28.77
CA MET A 284 -21.27 24.68 29.18
C MET A 284 -19.97 24.01 29.63
N GLU A 285 -20.06 22.93 30.42
CA GLU A 285 -18.87 22.16 30.84
C GLU A 285 -18.14 21.54 29.65
N SER A 286 -18.87 21.00 28.66
CA SER A 286 -18.26 20.48 27.43
C SER A 286 -17.63 21.58 26.59
N GLU A 287 -18.30 22.73 26.44
CA GLU A 287 -17.74 23.87 25.68
C GLU A 287 -16.48 24.43 26.36
N GLU A 288 -16.48 24.53 27.70
CA GLU A 288 -15.30 24.93 28.47
C GLU A 288 -14.16 23.91 28.32
N LYS A 289 -14.48 22.61 28.32
CA LYS A 289 -13.49 21.55 28.11
C LYS A 289 -12.90 21.61 26.70
N ASP A 290 -13.73 21.72 25.67
CA ASP A 290 -13.29 21.82 24.28
C ASP A 290 -12.45 23.09 24.06
N TYR A 291 -12.84 24.21 24.68
CA TYR A 291 -12.06 25.44 24.65
C TYR A 291 -10.69 25.28 25.33
N LYS A 292 -10.63 24.63 26.50
CA LYS A 292 -9.37 24.33 27.18
C LYS A 292 -8.48 23.40 26.37
N GLU A 293 -9.04 22.34 25.79
CA GLU A 293 -8.29 21.40 24.94
C GLU A 293 -7.75 22.08 23.68
N ALA A 294 -8.55 22.93 23.04
CA ALA A 294 -8.11 23.71 21.88
C ALA A 294 -6.99 24.70 22.27
N MET A 295 -7.14 25.39 23.40
CA MET A 295 -6.14 26.33 23.92
C MET A 295 -4.84 25.61 24.31
N GLU A 296 -4.92 24.44 24.96
CA GLU A 296 -3.75 23.63 25.32
C GLU A 296 -3.04 23.12 24.06
N LYS A 297 -3.80 22.72 23.03
CA LYS A 297 -3.23 22.30 21.75
C LYS A 297 -2.53 23.45 21.03
N GLU A 298 -3.15 24.62 20.94
CA GLU A 298 -2.55 25.81 20.33
C GLU A 298 -1.28 26.24 21.08
N GLN A 299 -1.33 26.24 22.41
CA GLN A 299 -0.15 26.52 23.24
C GLN A 299 0.95 25.47 23.03
N GLY A 300 0.60 24.19 22.95
CA GLY A 300 1.54 23.11 22.68
C GLY A 300 2.20 23.25 21.29
N GLU A 301 1.42 23.62 20.27
CA GLU A 301 1.92 23.89 18.93
C GLU A 301 2.84 25.12 18.91
N ALA A 302 2.45 26.22 19.54
CA ALA A 302 3.27 27.43 19.65
C ALA A 302 4.58 27.19 20.42
N VAL A 303 4.55 26.41 21.50
CA VAL A 303 5.75 26.00 22.25
C VAL A 303 6.66 25.12 21.40
N ARG A 304 6.09 24.20 20.61
CA ARG A 304 6.86 23.35 19.70
C ARG A 304 7.52 24.18 18.59
N GLU A 305 6.77 25.09 17.95
CA GLU A 305 7.31 25.98 16.92
C GLU A 305 8.42 26.89 17.49
N ALA A 306 8.21 27.47 18.67
CA ALA A 306 9.24 28.25 19.34
C ALA A 306 10.48 27.40 19.66
N HIS A 307 10.30 26.14 20.06
CA HIS A 307 11.41 25.23 20.31
C HIS A 307 12.18 24.88 19.03
N GLU A 308 11.48 24.59 17.93
CA GLU A 308 12.06 24.35 16.61
C GLU A 308 12.85 25.59 16.13
N ALA A 309 12.27 26.79 16.24
CA ALA A 309 12.94 28.03 15.88
C ALA A 309 14.21 28.31 16.72
N ILE A 310 14.17 28.01 18.02
CA ILE A 310 15.34 28.13 18.91
C ILE A 310 16.43 27.11 18.51
N GLN A 311 16.06 25.88 18.20
CA GLN A 311 17.00 24.86 17.74
C GLN A 311 17.66 25.26 16.41
N ASP A 312 16.89 25.77 15.46
CA ASP A 312 17.40 26.25 14.18
C ASP A 312 18.34 27.44 14.36
N LEU A 313 17.99 28.39 15.22
CA LEU A 313 18.86 29.52 15.54
C LEU A 313 20.16 29.04 16.22
N ALA A 314 20.07 28.09 17.16
CA ALA A 314 21.24 27.50 17.80
C ALA A 314 22.14 26.78 16.79
N ALA A 315 21.57 26.03 15.84
CA ALA A 315 22.31 25.37 14.77
C ALA A 315 22.97 26.37 13.82
N GLN A 316 22.30 27.48 13.48
CA GLN A 316 22.88 28.56 12.68
C GLN A 316 24.05 29.22 13.41
N LEU A 317 23.91 29.53 14.71
CA LEU A 317 24.99 30.07 15.53
C LEU A 317 26.17 29.11 15.64
N GLU A 318 25.92 27.80 15.74
CA GLU A 318 27.00 26.81 15.76
C GLU A 318 27.73 26.73 14.41
N ARG A 319 27.01 26.81 13.28
CA ARG A 319 27.60 26.88 11.93
C ARG A 319 28.43 28.16 11.76
N GLN A 320 27.90 29.30 12.21
CA GLN A 320 28.60 30.57 12.15
C GLN A 320 29.88 30.53 13.00
N LYS A 321 29.80 29.95 14.21
CA LYS A 321 30.96 29.75 15.09
C LYS A 321 32.01 28.84 14.45
N LYS A 322 31.61 27.71 13.87
CA LYS A 322 32.54 26.81 13.14
C LYS A 322 33.20 27.52 11.96
N SER A 323 32.43 28.32 11.21
CA SER A 323 32.95 29.13 10.11
C SER A 323 33.96 30.16 10.60
N SER A 324 33.63 30.93 11.65
CA SER A 324 34.55 31.91 12.24
C SER A 324 35.81 31.25 12.81
N ASP A 325 35.68 30.10 13.47
CA ASP A 325 36.82 29.34 13.99
C ASP A 325 37.73 28.87 12.85
N GLY A 326 37.15 28.43 11.72
CA GLY A 326 37.89 28.07 10.51
C GLY A 326 38.66 29.25 9.90
N VAL A 327 38.04 30.42 9.82
CA VAL A 327 38.67 31.67 9.35
C VAL A 327 39.81 32.08 10.29
N ILE A 328 39.60 32.03 11.61
CA ILE A 328 40.64 32.33 12.60
C ILE A 328 41.82 31.35 12.44
N GLN A 329 41.56 30.06 12.25
CA GLN A 329 42.62 29.08 12.00
C GLN A 329 43.37 29.34 10.68
N ALA A 330 42.68 29.78 9.63
CA ALA A 330 43.33 30.17 8.38
C ALA A 330 44.26 31.37 8.58
N TYR A 331 43.79 32.43 9.25
CA TYR A 331 44.64 33.59 9.59
C TYR A 331 45.82 33.21 10.49
N MET A 332 45.64 32.28 11.44
CA MET A 332 46.75 31.77 12.25
C MET A 332 47.78 31.04 11.40
N LYS A 333 47.36 30.21 10.44
CA LYS A 333 48.25 29.50 9.51
C LYS A 333 48.97 30.45 8.57
N GLU A 334 48.28 31.45 8.01
CA GLU A 334 48.90 32.48 7.17
C GLU A 334 49.94 33.28 7.96
N ARG A 335 49.59 33.72 9.17
CA ARG A 335 50.52 34.39 10.08
C ARG A 335 51.76 33.53 10.35
N ASP A 336 51.58 32.25 10.64
CA ASP A 336 52.68 31.34 10.95
C ASP A 336 53.52 31.00 9.71
N ALA A 337 52.91 30.90 8.53
CA ALA A 337 53.59 30.73 7.24
C ALA A 337 54.42 31.97 6.87
N LEU A 338 53.86 33.17 7.04
CA LEU A 338 54.59 34.44 6.84
C LEU A 338 55.74 34.57 7.84
N ARG A 339 55.53 34.22 9.12
CA ARG A 339 56.63 34.14 10.11
C ARG A 339 57.72 33.15 9.69
N ALA A 340 57.35 31.96 9.19
CA ALA A 340 58.31 30.96 8.74
C ALA A 340 59.07 31.42 7.48
N MET A 341 58.40 32.09 6.54
CA MET A 341 59.04 32.68 5.36
C MET A 341 59.99 33.80 5.75
N LEU A 342 59.62 34.69 6.67
CA LEU A 342 60.51 35.73 7.19
C LEU A 342 61.72 35.12 7.89
N ALA A 343 61.53 34.15 8.78
CA ALA A 343 62.65 33.44 9.42
C ALA A 343 63.55 32.71 8.41
N ARG A 344 63.00 32.20 7.30
CA ARG A 344 63.77 31.60 6.21
C ARG A 344 64.49 32.65 5.37
N ALA A 345 63.88 33.80 5.10
CA ALA A 345 64.49 34.92 4.40
C ALA A 345 65.63 35.54 5.21
N GLU A 346 65.48 35.65 6.53
CA GLU A 346 66.56 36.06 7.44
C GLU A 346 67.70 35.04 7.45
N ARG A 347 67.39 33.72 7.45
CA ARG A 347 68.42 32.67 7.32
C ARG A 347 69.08 32.61 5.93
N ALA A 348 68.35 32.91 4.85
CA ALA A 348 68.88 32.94 3.49
C ALA A 348 69.69 34.23 3.23
N GLY A 349 69.25 35.36 3.79
CA GLY A 349 69.98 36.63 3.80
C GLY A 349 71.26 36.58 4.64
N ALA A 350 71.31 35.72 5.67
CA ALA A 350 72.55 35.45 6.39
C ALA A 350 73.60 34.66 5.58
N ILE A 351 73.23 34.04 4.44
CA ILE A 351 74.14 33.24 3.59
C ILE A 351 74.52 33.99 2.30
N SER A 352 73.88 35.12 1.96
CA SER A 352 74.19 35.90 0.76
C SER A 352 74.17 37.40 1.02
N GLY A 353 75.36 37.97 1.31
CA GLY A 353 75.67 39.40 1.25
C GLY A 353 75.30 40.17 2.53
N ALA A 354 76.21 40.66 3.37
CA ALA A 354 77.50 41.33 3.12
C ALA A 354 77.42 42.38 2.01
N SER A 355 77.54 43.65 2.42
CA SER A 355 77.57 44.90 1.62
C SER A 355 76.18 45.43 1.23
N SER A 356 75.83 46.71 1.25
CA SER A 356 76.36 47.99 1.74
C SER A 356 75.59 49.04 0.94
N ASN A 357 74.97 50.02 1.61
CA ASN A 357 74.58 51.38 1.16
C ASN A 357 74.40 51.66 -0.36
N HIS A 358 73.26 52.24 -0.76
CA HIS A 358 73.05 53.71 -0.73
C HIS A 358 71.61 54.09 -1.19
N ILE A 359 71.27 55.31 -0.83
CA ILE A 359 70.00 56.05 -0.84
C ILE A 359 69.56 56.50 -2.25
N SER A 360 68.26 56.45 -2.58
CA SER A 360 67.47 57.62 -3.01
C SER A 360 66.01 57.33 -3.41
N GLU A 361 65.21 58.31 -3.03
CA GLU A 361 63.79 58.61 -3.16
C GLU A 361 63.26 58.74 -4.60
N HIS A 362 62.20 57.99 -4.97
CA HIS A 362 61.18 58.43 -5.93
C HIS A 362 59.94 57.47 -5.98
N ILE A 363 58.78 58.01 -5.59
CA ILE A 363 57.39 57.70 -6.03
C ILE A 363 56.89 56.23 -6.01
N LEU A 364 55.86 55.97 -5.17
CA LEU A 364 54.74 55.10 -5.57
C LEU A 364 53.41 55.46 -4.87
N VAL A 365 52.79 56.54 -5.36
CA VAL A 365 51.36 56.91 -5.17
C VAL A 365 50.43 56.00 -6.04
N GLY A 366 50.89 54.80 -6.42
CA GLY A 366 50.25 53.96 -7.43
C GLY A 366 49.36 52.82 -6.92
N THR A 367 49.44 52.47 -5.63
CA THR A 367 48.79 51.22 -5.13
C THR A 367 47.49 51.47 -4.35
N THR A 368 47.29 52.66 -3.76
CA THR A 368 46.07 52.97 -2.99
C THR A 368 44.86 53.32 -3.88
N GLN A 369 45.08 53.80 -5.11
CA GLN A 369 43.98 54.06 -6.05
C GLN A 369 43.37 52.78 -6.62
N THR A 370 44.16 51.71 -6.77
CA THR A 370 43.65 50.43 -7.27
C THR A 370 42.85 49.67 -6.23
N ASP A 371 43.24 49.76 -4.95
CA ASP A 371 42.53 49.10 -3.85
C ASP A 371 41.23 49.84 -3.52
N THR A 372 41.24 51.17 -3.48
CA THR A 372 40.00 51.97 -3.33
C THR A 372 39.05 51.82 -4.52
N ALA A 373 39.57 51.68 -5.75
CA ALA A 373 38.73 51.38 -6.92
C ALA A 373 38.10 49.98 -6.87
N ARG A 374 38.80 48.98 -6.31
CA ARG A 374 38.24 47.64 -6.07
C ARG A 374 37.17 47.64 -4.99
N GLU A 375 37.41 48.32 -3.87
CA GLU A 375 36.42 48.47 -2.80
C GLU A 375 35.15 49.20 -3.30
N LEU A 376 35.30 50.23 -4.13
CA LEU A 376 34.15 50.90 -4.76
C LEU A 376 33.41 49.99 -5.74
N ALA A 377 34.11 49.15 -6.50
CA ALA A 377 33.48 48.18 -7.41
C ALA A 377 32.74 47.07 -6.63
N GLU A 378 33.30 46.60 -5.52
CA GLU A 378 32.63 45.64 -4.63
C GLU A 378 31.38 46.24 -3.99
N ILE A 379 31.45 47.48 -3.51
CA ILE A 379 30.29 48.21 -2.97
C ILE A 379 29.22 48.39 -4.05
N GLN A 380 29.61 48.77 -5.28
CA GLN A 380 28.68 48.88 -6.41
C GLN A 380 28.02 47.53 -6.72
N SER A 381 28.79 46.44 -6.74
CA SER A 381 28.25 45.09 -6.93
C SER A 381 27.29 44.68 -5.81
N GLN A 382 27.57 45.03 -4.56
CA GLN A 382 26.68 44.77 -3.43
C GLN A 382 25.39 45.59 -3.51
N PHE A 383 25.46 46.85 -3.95
CA PHE A 383 24.28 47.66 -4.20
C PHE A 383 23.43 47.13 -5.36
N GLU A 384 24.05 46.65 -6.43
CA GLU A 384 23.33 46.02 -7.53
C GLU A 384 22.67 44.71 -7.10
N ALA A 385 23.37 43.87 -6.33
CA ALA A 385 22.82 42.65 -5.75
C ALA A 385 21.63 42.97 -4.82
N TYR A 386 21.79 43.92 -3.90
CA TYR A 386 20.71 44.35 -3.00
C TYR A 386 19.52 44.93 -3.78
N ARG A 387 19.76 45.69 -4.86
CA ARG A 387 18.67 46.23 -5.69
C ARG A 387 17.90 45.11 -6.40
N VAL A 388 18.60 44.07 -6.86
CA VAL A 388 17.98 42.91 -7.51
C VAL A 388 17.21 42.07 -6.50
N GLU A 389 17.80 41.77 -5.34
CA GLU A 389 17.14 41.04 -4.25
C GLU A 389 15.90 41.79 -3.75
N MET A 390 16.02 43.10 -3.50
CA MET A 390 14.87 43.94 -3.13
C MET A 390 13.80 43.98 -4.23
N GLY A 391 14.22 43.97 -5.50
CA GLY A 391 13.31 43.86 -6.64
C GLY A 391 12.53 42.55 -6.62
N ILE A 392 13.22 41.43 -6.41
CA ILE A 392 12.64 40.09 -6.30
C ILE A 392 11.71 39.99 -5.09
N ASP A 393 12.13 40.46 -3.92
CA ASP A 393 11.34 40.41 -2.70
C ASP A 393 10.10 41.30 -2.78
N SER A 394 10.21 42.49 -3.37
CA SER A 394 9.04 43.32 -3.66
C SER A 394 8.08 42.67 -4.67
N GLY A 395 8.62 41.88 -5.60
CA GLY A 395 7.84 41.07 -6.55
C GLY A 395 7.09 39.95 -5.85
N LYS A 396 7.78 39.16 -5.02
CA LYS A 396 7.19 38.08 -4.20
C LYS A 396 6.11 38.61 -3.27
N LEU A 397 6.37 39.70 -2.54
CA LEU A 397 5.37 40.30 -1.65
C LEU A 397 4.11 40.76 -2.41
N ARG A 398 4.25 41.26 -3.66
CA ARG A 398 3.10 41.59 -4.50
C ARG A 398 2.36 40.36 -4.99
N GLU A 399 3.09 39.30 -5.33
CA GLU A 399 2.50 38.02 -5.76
C GLU A 399 1.74 37.34 -4.62
N ASP A 400 2.32 37.31 -3.42
CA ASP A 400 1.69 36.79 -2.20
C ASP A 400 0.45 37.60 -1.82
N LEU A 401 0.53 38.94 -1.91
CA LEU A 401 -0.63 39.81 -1.68
C LEU A 401 -1.73 39.55 -2.72
N ALA A 402 -1.38 39.36 -3.99
CA ALA A 402 -2.33 38.99 -5.03
C ALA A 402 -2.91 37.57 -4.80
N GLY A 403 -2.11 36.62 -4.30
CA GLY A 403 -2.53 35.29 -3.88
C GLY A 403 -3.56 35.34 -2.76
N ALA A 404 -3.23 36.03 -1.66
CA ALA A 404 -4.13 36.23 -0.53
C ALA A 404 -5.43 36.94 -0.94
N GLN A 405 -5.37 37.94 -1.82
CA GLN A 405 -6.58 38.60 -2.35
C GLN A 405 -7.46 37.63 -3.16
N ARG A 406 -6.87 36.72 -3.95
CA ARG A 406 -7.64 35.68 -4.67
C ARG A 406 -8.27 34.69 -3.71
N GLU A 407 -7.54 34.25 -2.68
CA GLU A 407 -8.04 33.34 -1.65
C GLU A 407 -9.20 33.96 -0.87
N ILE A 408 -9.08 35.23 -0.45
CA ILE A 408 -10.18 35.97 0.17
C ILE A 408 -11.40 36.03 -0.77
N GLY A 409 -11.19 36.26 -2.07
CA GLY A 409 -12.26 36.21 -3.07
C GLY A 409 -12.92 34.83 -3.19
N GLN A 410 -12.13 33.76 -3.19
CA GLN A 410 -12.63 32.37 -3.26
C GLN A 410 -13.38 31.98 -1.98
N LEU A 411 -12.84 32.31 -0.81
CA LEU A 411 -13.49 32.08 0.47
C LEU A 411 -14.79 32.88 0.58
N GLY A 412 -14.79 34.14 0.17
CA GLY A 412 -15.99 34.97 0.10
C GLY A 412 -17.08 34.39 -0.81
N ALA A 413 -16.71 33.89 -1.99
CA ALA A 413 -17.65 33.21 -2.89
C ALA A 413 -18.17 31.89 -2.30
N SER A 414 -17.33 31.13 -1.60
CA SER A 414 -17.72 29.89 -0.93
C SER A 414 -18.71 30.16 0.21
N LEU A 415 -18.45 31.21 1.01
CA LEU A 415 -19.29 31.65 2.12
C LEU A 415 -20.66 32.12 1.61
N ALA A 416 -20.69 32.93 0.55
CA ALA A 416 -21.93 33.36 -0.08
C ALA A 416 -22.75 32.16 -0.59
N LYS A 417 -22.09 31.17 -1.20
CA LYS A 417 -22.75 29.94 -1.69
C LYS A 417 -23.31 29.08 -0.55
N THR A 418 -22.58 28.95 0.57
CA THR A 418 -23.08 28.22 1.74
C THR A 418 -24.20 28.98 2.43
N ASN A 419 -24.13 30.31 2.51
CA ASN A 419 -25.17 31.13 3.11
C ASN A 419 -26.47 31.05 2.29
N ALA A 420 -26.39 31.15 0.96
CA ALA A 420 -27.55 30.97 0.09
C ALA A 420 -28.19 29.57 0.22
N ARG A 421 -27.37 28.52 0.39
CA ARG A 421 -27.87 27.16 0.68
C ARG A 421 -28.57 27.08 2.04
N TYR A 422 -28.02 27.75 3.05
CA TYR A 422 -28.60 27.81 4.38
C TYR A 422 -29.96 28.52 4.36
N GLU A 423 -30.05 29.69 3.72
CA GLU A 423 -31.30 30.43 3.55
C GLU A 423 -32.35 29.63 2.77
N PHE A 424 -31.95 28.93 1.70
CA PHE A 424 -32.86 28.06 0.95
C PHE A 424 -33.40 26.90 1.79
N LEU A 425 -32.53 26.21 2.54
CA LEU A 425 -32.94 25.12 3.43
C LEU A 425 -33.85 25.62 4.54
N ASN A 426 -33.52 26.78 5.13
CA ASN A 426 -34.32 27.39 6.18
C ASN A 426 -35.70 27.81 5.67
N GLY A 427 -35.77 28.42 4.48
CA GLY A 427 -37.04 28.74 3.81
C GLY A 427 -37.89 27.50 3.53
N ARG A 428 -37.26 26.38 3.13
CA ARG A 428 -37.95 25.10 2.90
C ARG A 428 -38.48 24.49 4.20
N VAL A 429 -37.72 24.57 5.29
CA VAL A 429 -38.18 24.14 6.62
C VAL A 429 -39.39 24.99 7.06
N LEU A 430 -39.33 26.31 6.87
CA LEU A 430 -40.45 27.20 7.18
C LEU A 430 -41.70 26.86 6.35
N GLN A 431 -41.55 26.53 5.07
CA GLN A 431 -42.64 26.06 4.20
C GLN A 431 -43.22 24.71 4.66
N LEU A 432 -42.38 23.77 5.10
CA LEU A 432 -42.85 22.49 5.64
C LEU A 432 -43.59 22.67 6.97
N VAL A 433 -43.09 23.53 7.85
CA VAL A 433 -43.76 23.85 9.12
C VAL A 433 -45.11 24.53 8.87
N THR A 434 -45.18 25.48 7.95
CA THR A 434 -46.45 26.15 7.62
C THR A 434 -47.45 25.20 6.96
N THR A 435 -47.01 24.35 6.03
CA THR A 435 -47.90 23.34 5.40
C THR A 435 -48.40 22.29 6.40
N LEU A 436 -47.57 21.87 7.36
CA LEU A 436 -47.99 20.98 8.45
C LEU A 436 -49.01 21.67 9.37
N LEU A 437 -48.79 22.93 9.74
CA LEU A 437 -49.73 23.71 10.56
C LEU A 437 -51.09 23.87 9.86
N TYR A 438 -51.11 24.17 8.56
CA TYR A 438 -52.34 24.24 7.78
C TYR A 438 -53.05 22.89 7.64
N SER A 439 -52.31 21.78 7.51
CA SER A 439 -52.87 20.44 7.44
C SER A 439 -53.44 19.93 8.77
N THR A 440 -53.01 20.49 9.91
CA THR A 440 -53.55 20.13 11.24
C THR A 440 -54.76 20.98 11.67
N LEU A 441 -55.06 22.04 10.91
CA LEU A 441 -56.16 22.99 11.20
C LEU A 441 -57.40 22.80 10.31
N LEU A 442 -57.34 21.85 9.35
CA LEU A 442 -58.45 21.33 8.55
C LEU A 442 -58.78 19.92 9.02
#